data_AF-A0A558DTQ2-F1
#
_entry.id   AF-A0A558DTQ2-F1
#
_cell.length_a   1.000
_cell.length_b   1.000
_cell.length_c   1.000
_cell.angle_alpha   90.00
_cell.angle_beta   90.00
_cell.angle_gamma   90.00
#
_symmetry.space_group_name_H-M   'P 1'
#
loop_
_entity.id
_entity.type
_entity.pdbx_description
1 polymer ?
#
loop_
_entity_poly.entity_id
_entity_poly.type
_entity_poly.pdbx_seq_one_letter_code
_entity_poly.pdbx_strand_id
1 'polypeptide(L)'
;MAIKSKLIMAGALYAFSLAANAVPVTYLAADDAATSLANMTNSTAAAANFLAVTGPLNVVDFESPLPGNITITGGTTTNNSGCGALCGFNTTSSGAFFRYVGGGAVTFSFTNPVDAFGFYVNGLQTNLVPQQTIVYTDGSNVTQTINMPSSINGGAAFVGFIDYGQLISSVTFNATNDILAFDDLRFGRSANDPSNPNSVPEPTIIALLGLGLAGIGVARRKKVV
;
A
#
# COMPACT_ATOMS: atom_id res chain seq x y z
N MET A 1 -35.81 -31.17 44.87
CA MET A 1 -36.59 -31.46 43.64
C MET A 1 -37.21 -30.13 43.20
N ALA A 2 -36.87 -29.46 42.11
CA ALA A 2 -35.94 -29.72 41.01
C ALA A 2 -35.32 -28.39 40.55
N ILE A 3 -34.02 -28.43 40.25
CA ILE A 3 -33.25 -27.40 39.54
C ILE A 3 -33.59 -27.53 38.06
N LYS A 4 -34.40 -26.64 37.48
CA LYS A 4 -34.49 -26.48 36.01
C LYS A 4 -35.02 -25.08 35.69
N SER A 5 -34.15 -24.16 35.25
CA SER A 5 -34.46 -23.09 34.27
C SER A 5 -33.34 -22.03 34.19
N LYS A 6 -32.08 -22.42 33.95
CA LYS A 6 -31.02 -21.48 33.53
C LYS A 6 -29.99 -22.21 32.67
N LEU A 7 -30.42 -22.79 31.55
CA LEU A 7 -29.54 -23.29 30.49
C LEU A 7 -30.26 -23.14 29.15
N ILE A 8 -30.28 -21.90 28.67
CA ILE A 8 -30.33 -21.58 27.24
C ILE A 8 -29.03 -20.77 27.04
N MET A 9 -27.85 -21.38 27.17
CA MET A 9 -27.16 -22.08 26.09
C MET A 9 -27.05 -21.12 24.88
N ALA A 10 -26.24 -20.07 24.99
CA ALA A 10 -24.81 -20.06 24.64
C ALA A 10 -24.49 -20.48 23.17
N GLY A 11 -25.50 -20.71 22.33
CA GLY A 11 -25.33 -21.27 20.98
C GLY A 11 -25.64 -20.33 19.80
N ALA A 12 -25.89 -19.04 20.04
CA ALA A 12 -26.40 -18.13 18.99
C ALA A 12 -25.35 -17.16 18.38
N LEU A 13 -24.05 -17.30 18.68
CA LEU A 13 -23.01 -16.37 18.20
C LEU A 13 -22.03 -16.97 17.17
N TYR A 14 -22.26 -18.19 16.72
CA TYR A 14 -21.48 -18.82 15.65
C TYR A 14 -22.32 -18.92 14.38
N ALA A 15 -22.30 -17.89 13.52
CA ALA A 15 -22.48 -18.02 12.06
C ALA A 15 -22.75 -16.65 11.40
N PHE A 16 -21.80 -15.73 11.48
CA PHE A 16 -21.67 -14.69 10.45
C PHE A 16 -20.19 -14.38 10.25
N SER A 17 -19.40 -15.40 9.89
CA SER A 17 -18.16 -15.16 9.15
C SER A 17 -18.56 -14.80 7.73
N LEU A 18 -18.99 -13.55 7.53
CA LEU A 18 -19.09 -12.97 6.21
C LEU A 18 -17.71 -13.13 5.56
N ALA A 19 -17.66 -13.66 4.34
CA ALA A 19 -16.44 -13.61 3.55
C ALA A 19 -16.07 -12.13 3.39
N ALA A 20 -15.06 -11.68 4.14
CA ALA A 20 -14.51 -10.35 3.98
C ALA A 20 -13.76 -10.37 2.64
N ASN A 21 -14.33 -9.73 1.61
CA ASN A 21 -13.54 -9.37 0.45
C ASN A 21 -12.56 -8.30 0.95
N ALA A 22 -11.30 -8.68 1.12
CA ALA A 22 -10.25 -7.75 1.47
C ALA A 22 -10.09 -6.78 0.29
N VAL A 23 -10.51 -5.53 0.49
CA VAL A 23 -10.18 -4.44 -0.42
C VAL A 23 -8.77 -3.98 -0.06
N PRO A 24 -7.90 -3.66 -1.03
CA PRO A 24 -6.57 -3.16 -0.74
C PRO A 24 -6.60 -1.90 0.13
N VAL A 25 -5.70 -1.84 1.10
CA VAL A 25 -5.44 -0.64 1.89
C VAL A 25 -4.50 0.25 1.10
N THR A 26 -4.96 1.45 0.72
CA THR A 26 -4.19 2.38 -0.12
C THR A 26 -3.56 3.51 0.69
N TYR A 27 -2.35 3.89 0.31
CA TYR A 27 -1.57 4.99 0.85
C TYR A 27 -1.26 5.94 -0.32
N LEU A 28 -2.15 6.91 -0.51
CA LEU A 28 -2.12 7.82 -1.65
C LEU A 28 -1.97 9.25 -1.15
N ALA A 29 -1.03 9.98 -1.71
CA ALA A 29 -0.97 11.43 -1.56
C ALA A 29 -0.28 12.03 -2.79
N ALA A 30 -0.60 13.30 -3.06
CA ALA A 30 -0.05 14.03 -4.18
C ALA A 30 0.30 15.47 -3.80
N ASP A 31 1.17 16.07 -4.60
CA ASP A 31 1.69 17.42 -4.48
C ASP A 31 1.75 18.07 -5.87
N ASP A 32 1.04 19.18 -6.04
CA ASP A 32 1.01 19.90 -7.33
C ASP A 32 2.32 20.62 -7.63
N ALA A 33 2.62 20.77 -8.92
CA ALA A 33 3.80 21.51 -9.41
C ALA A 33 5.12 21.08 -8.73
N ALA A 34 5.27 19.79 -8.44
CA ALA A 34 6.46 19.25 -7.80
C ALA A 34 7.65 19.27 -8.77
N THR A 35 8.78 19.84 -8.35
CA THR A 35 10.00 19.89 -9.18
C THR A 35 11.16 19.07 -8.63
N SER A 36 10.98 18.53 -7.43
CA SER A 36 11.95 17.69 -6.71
C SER A 36 11.25 16.94 -5.58
N LEU A 37 11.90 15.91 -5.02
CA LEU A 37 11.39 15.21 -3.83
C LEU A 37 11.12 16.17 -2.65
N ALA A 38 11.88 17.26 -2.53
CA ALA A 38 11.68 18.25 -1.47
C ALA A 38 10.33 18.99 -1.55
N ASN A 39 9.68 19.03 -2.73
CA ASN A 39 8.34 19.59 -2.88
C ASN A 39 7.23 18.58 -2.57
N MET A 40 7.57 17.30 -2.46
CA MET A 40 6.61 16.20 -2.35
C MET A 40 6.26 15.90 -0.89
N THR A 41 5.81 16.91 -0.15
CA THR A 41 5.61 16.79 1.31
C THR A 41 4.52 15.78 1.66
N ASN A 42 3.37 15.84 0.98
CA ASN A 42 2.26 14.93 1.25
C ASN A 42 2.58 13.52 0.76
N SER A 43 3.18 13.41 -0.42
CA SER A 43 3.63 12.14 -0.99
C SER A 43 4.65 11.44 -0.09
N THR A 44 5.63 12.18 0.44
CA THR A 44 6.63 11.64 1.36
C THR A 44 6.00 11.16 2.66
N ALA A 45 5.01 11.88 3.18
CA ALA A 45 4.25 11.43 4.36
C ALA A 45 3.46 10.15 4.09
N ALA A 46 2.83 10.00 2.91
CA ALA A 46 2.14 8.77 2.53
C ALA A 46 3.11 7.59 2.37
N ALA A 47 4.29 7.81 1.78
CA ALA A 47 5.35 6.80 1.69
C ALA A 47 5.83 6.35 3.07
N ALA A 48 6.01 7.29 4.00
CA ALA A 48 6.38 6.98 5.38
C ALA A 48 5.29 6.15 6.09
N ASN A 49 4.02 6.51 5.93
CA ASN A 49 2.90 5.75 6.49
C ASN A 49 2.79 4.34 5.91
N PHE A 50 3.04 4.18 4.60
CA PHE A 50 3.08 2.88 3.94
C PHE A 50 4.21 2.00 4.50
N LEU A 51 5.42 2.57 4.65
CA LEU A 51 6.58 1.86 5.20
C LEU A 51 6.44 1.54 6.69
N ALA A 52 5.73 2.38 7.45
CA ALA A 52 5.44 2.12 8.86
C ALA A 52 4.61 0.83 9.05
N VAL A 53 3.77 0.48 8.07
CA VAL A 53 2.93 -0.73 8.12
C VAL A 53 3.58 -1.91 7.41
N THR A 54 4.20 -1.71 6.26
CA THR A 54 4.83 -2.80 5.49
C THR A 54 6.15 -3.27 6.07
N GLY A 55 6.85 -2.41 6.79
CA GLY A 55 8.25 -2.63 7.14
C GLY A 55 9.18 -2.48 5.92
N PRO A 56 10.42 -2.97 6.01
CA PRO A 56 11.35 -2.93 4.89
C PRO A 56 10.86 -3.79 3.71
N LEU A 57 10.84 -3.21 2.52
CA LEU A 57 10.51 -3.87 1.25
C LEU A 57 11.72 -3.85 0.30
N ASN A 58 11.65 -4.61 -0.79
CA ASN A 58 12.63 -4.45 -1.87
C ASN A 58 12.46 -3.07 -2.51
N VAL A 59 13.58 -2.44 -2.87
CA VAL A 59 13.58 -1.13 -3.51
C VAL A 59 14.20 -1.22 -4.90
N VAL A 60 13.59 -0.57 -5.88
CA VAL A 60 14.19 -0.26 -7.18
C VAL A 60 14.15 1.25 -7.38
N ASP A 61 15.32 1.85 -7.27
CA ASP A 61 15.60 3.28 -7.44
C ASP A 61 16.14 3.61 -8.85
N PHE A 62 16.26 2.60 -9.72
CA PHE A 62 16.81 2.69 -11.07
C PHE A 62 18.28 3.16 -11.17
N GLU A 63 18.98 3.32 -10.05
CA GLU A 63 20.40 3.67 -10.01
C GLU A 63 21.32 2.46 -10.26
N SER A 64 20.73 1.27 -10.30
CA SER A 64 21.41 0.00 -10.52
C SER A 64 20.58 -0.95 -11.40
N PRO A 65 21.20 -2.01 -11.97
CA PRO A 65 20.46 -3.01 -12.72
C PRO A 65 19.31 -3.61 -11.91
N LEU A 66 18.19 -3.91 -12.58
CA LEU A 66 17.02 -4.47 -11.92
C LEU A 66 17.36 -5.79 -11.21
N PRO A 67 16.87 -6.01 -9.98
CA PRO A 67 17.05 -7.27 -9.28
C PRO A 67 16.27 -8.38 -10.00
N GLY A 68 16.76 -9.63 -9.90
CA GLY A 68 16.19 -10.76 -10.64
C GLY A 68 14.78 -11.19 -10.24
N ASN A 69 14.18 -10.57 -9.22
CA ASN A 69 12.82 -10.84 -8.75
C ASN A 69 11.76 -9.90 -9.36
N ILE A 70 12.16 -8.98 -10.25
CA ILE A 70 11.25 -8.07 -10.95
C ILE A 70 11.64 -7.88 -12.41
N THR A 71 10.63 -7.81 -13.28
CA THR A 71 10.78 -7.36 -14.66
C THR A 71 9.84 -6.19 -14.93
N ILE A 72 10.31 -5.20 -15.68
CA ILE A 72 9.54 -4.00 -16.01
C ILE A 72 9.38 -3.90 -17.52
N THR A 73 8.15 -3.84 -18.00
CA THR A 73 7.81 -3.67 -19.41
C THR A 73 7.11 -2.32 -19.62
N GLY A 74 7.43 -1.63 -20.72
CA GLY A 74 6.89 -0.29 -21.02
C GLY A 74 7.71 0.83 -20.38
N GLY A 75 7.93 1.91 -21.12
CA GLY A 75 8.81 3.02 -20.73
C GLY A 75 10.30 2.82 -21.05
N THR A 76 11.15 3.74 -20.58
CA THR A 76 12.63 3.69 -20.69
C THR A 76 13.26 4.25 -19.41
N THR A 77 14.35 3.64 -18.93
CA THR A 77 15.10 4.19 -17.79
C THR A 77 16.05 5.27 -18.31
N THR A 78 15.94 6.47 -17.76
CA THR A 78 16.65 7.67 -18.25
C THR A 78 16.97 8.60 -17.09
N ASN A 79 17.96 9.46 -17.27
CA ASN A 79 18.27 10.59 -16.39
C ASN A 79 17.86 11.94 -17.00
N ASN A 80 17.16 11.91 -18.13
CA ASN A 80 16.72 13.08 -18.86
C ASN A 80 15.29 12.87 -19.38
N SER A 81 14.38 13.73 -18.94
CA SER A 81 12.98 13.75 -19.34
C SER A 81 12.67 14.77 -20.45
N GLY A 82 13.63 15.62 -20.84
CA GLY A 82 13.52 16.55 -21.96
C GLY A 82 12.60 17.77 -21.74
N CYS A 83 11.67 17.73 -20.78
CA CYS A 83 10.81 18.87 -20.43
C CYS A 83 10.80 19.24 -18.94
N GLY A 84 11.84 18.81 -18.20
CA GLY A 84 11.99 19.09 -16.78
C GLY A 84 10.93 18.38 -15.95
N ALA A 85 10.48 19.02 -14.87
CA ALA A 85 9.53 18.43 -13.92
C ALA A 85 8.19 18.01 -14.54
N LEU A 86 7.77 18.66 -15.64
CA LEU A 86 6.56 18.30 -16.38
C LEU A 86 6.63 16.90 -17.00
N CYS A 87 7.83 16.41 -17.31
CA CYS A 87 8.06 15.07 -17.86
C CYS A 87 8.69 14.11 -16.83
N GLY A 88 8.73 14.57 -15.58
CA GLY A 88 9.24 13.85 -14.44
C GLY A 88 10.75 13.96 -14.16
N PHE A 89 11.13 13.45 -12.99
CA PHE A 89 12.43 13.59 -12.34
C PHE A 89 12.69 12.42 -11.37
N ASN A 90 13.96 12.25 -10.98
CA ASN A 90 14.41 11.28 -9.97
C ASN A 90 14.07 11.75 -8.54
N THR A 91 13.53 10.84 -7.72
CA THR A 91 13.27 11.02 -6.30
C THR A 91 14.36 10.44 -5.41
N THR A 92 15.23 9.58 -5.92
CA THR A 92 16.31 8.98 -5.13
C THR A 92 17.35 10.02 -4.71
N SER A 93 17.67 10.08 -3.41
CA SER A 93 18.67 11.01 -2.91
C SER A 93 20.04 10.71 -3.52
N SER A 94 20.66 11.71 -4.15
CA SER A 94 21.92 11.56 -4.93
C SER A 94 21.81 10.65 -6.15
N GLY A 95 20.61 10.22 -6.52
CA GLY A 95 20.33 9.50 -7.76
C GLY A 95 20.19 10.44 -8.96
N ALA A 96 20.02 9.84 -10.13
CA ALA A 96 19.83 10.53 -11.39
C ALA A 96 18.80 9.85 -12.31
N PHE A 97 18.55 8.56 -12.15
CA PHE A 97 17.78 7.76 -13.07
C PHE A 97 16.36 7.53 -12.55
N PHE A 98 15.43 7.39 -13.49
CA PHE A 98 14.04 7.07 -13.22
C PHE A 98 13.45 6.35 -14.43
N ARG A 99 12.29 5.73 -14.25
CA ARG A 99 11.57 5.09 -15.35
C ARG A 99 10.61 6.07 -16.00
N TYR A 100 10.95 6.54 -17.19
CA TYR A 100 10.13 7.43 -18.00
C TYR A 100 9.10 6.66 -18.85
N VAL A 101 7.86 7.14 -18.90
CA VAL A 101 6.77 6.59 -19.70
C VAL A 101 6.05 7.75 -20.41
N GLY A 102 6.17 7.82 -21.75
CA GLY A 102 5.45 8.78 -22.57
C GLY A 102 4.15 8.20 -23.11
N GLY A 103 3.11 8.16 -22.29
CA GLY A 103 1.83 7.53 -22.60
C GLY A 103 1.84 6.00 -22.55
N GLY A 104 0.65 5.40 -22.71
CA GLY A 104 0.45 3.95 -22.65
C GLY A 104 0.47 3.41 -21.23
N ALA A 105 1.24 2.34 -21.00
CA ALA A 105 1.29 1.65 -19.72
C ALA A 105 2.70 1.17 -19.37
N VAL A 106 2.94 1.02 -18.07
CA VAL A 106 4.11 0.32 -17.52
C VAL A 106 3.64 -0.82 -16.63
N THR A 107 4.22 -2.00 -16.82
CA THR A 107 3.88 -3.21 -16.07
C THR A 107 5.11 -3.68 -15.30
N PHE A 108 4.92 -3.89 -14.00
CA PHE A 108 5.86 -4.49 -13.09
C PHE A 108 5.42 -5.93 -12.84
N SER A 109 6.27 -6.90 -13.14
CA SER A 109 5.98 -8.33 -12.92
C SER A 109 6.98 -8.92 -11.95
N PHE A 110 6.49 -9.71 -11.00
CA PHE A 110 7.30 -10.26 -9.92
C PHE A 110 7.47 -11.76 -10.09
N THR A 111 8.69 -12.25 -9.92
CA THR A 111 8.97 -13.70 -9.94
C THR A 111 8.40 -14.39 -8.71
N ASN A 112 8.43 -13.69 -7.57
CA ASN A 112 7.79 -14.11 -6.32
C ASN A 112 6.59 -13.20 -6.07
N PRO A 113 5.37 -13.74 -5.88
CA PRO A 113 4.19 -12.90 -5.65
C PRO A 113 4.34 -11.98 -4.43
N VAL A 114 3.80 -10.77 -4.55
CA VAL A 114 3.83 -9.72 -3.52
C VAL A 114 2.42 -9.47 -2.97
N ASP A 115 2.34 -8.82 -1.81
CA ASP A 115 1.07 -8.30 -1.26
C ASP A 115 1.14 -6.78 -1.02
N ALA A 116 2.33 -6.19 -1.10
CA ALA A 116 2.58 -4.77 -0.92
C ALA A 116 3.37 -4.22 -2.11
N PHE A 117 2.89 -3.10 -2.63
CA PHE A 117 3.51 -2.41 -3.77
C PHE A 117 3.33 -0.91 -3.64
N GLY A 118 4.36 -0.14 -3.95
CA GLY A 118 4.24 1.31 -4.05
C GLY A 118 5.40 1.94 -4.81
N PHE A 119 5.26 3.20 -5.18
CA PHE A 119 6.28 3.94 -5.93
C PHE A 119 5.99 5.44 -5.84
N TYR A 120 7.00 6.25 -6.15
CA TYR A 120 6.77 7.64 -6.50
C TYR A 120 6.53 7.77 -7.99
N VAL A 121 5.59 8.63 -8.34
CA VAL A 121 5.32 9.02 -9.73
C VAL A 121 5.23 10.52 -9.82
N ASN A 122 5.78 11.09 -10.88
CA ASN A 122 5.81 12.53 -11.08
C ASN A 122 5.73 12.90 -12.57
N GLY A 123 5.49 14.17 -12.86
CA GLY A 123 5.03 14.63 -14.17
C GLY A 123 3.51 14.57 -14.34
N LEU A 124 2.74 14.40 -13.26
CA LEU A 124 1.29 14.26 -13.31
C LEU A 124 0.60 15.52 -13.85
N GLN A 125 -0.28 15.32 -14.83
CA GLN A 125 -1.13 16.37 -15.41
C GLN A 125 -2.60 15.93 -15.46
N THR A 126 -3.16 15.51 -14.32
CA THR A 126 -4.46 14.83 -14.25
C THR A 126 -5.65 15.67 -14.72
N ASN A 127 -5.47 16.99 -14.87
CA ASN A 127 -6.47 17.89 -15.45
C ASN A 127 -6.46 17.92 -17.00
N LEU A 128 -5.45 17.33 -17.64
CA LEU A 128 -5.26 17.34 -19.09
C LEU A 128 -5.44 15.96 -19.74
N VAL A 129 -5.54 14.90 -18.93
CA VAL A 129 -5.65 13.52 -19.39
C VAL A 129 -6.82 12.79 -18.69
N PRO A 130 -7.32 11.68 -19.26
CA PRO A 130 -8.28 10.83 -18.56
C PRO A 130 -7.73 10.26 -17.23
N GLN A 131 -8.62 9.76 -16.37
CA GLN A 131 -8.23 9.13 -15.10
C GLN A 131 -7.20 8.03 -15.32
N GLN A 132 -6.03 8.21 -14.73
CA GLN A 132 -4.97 7.21 -14.68
C GLN A 132 -5.25 6.22 -13.55
N THR A 133 -4.86 4.97 -13.76
CA THR A 133 -5.17 3.88 -12.83
C THR A 133 -4.02 2.90 -12.70
N ILE A 134 -4.01 2.23 -11.55
CA ILE A 134 -3.27 1.00 -11.31
C ILE A 134 -4.26 -0.16 -11.42
N VAL A 135 -3.87 -1.20 -12.13
CA VAL A 135 -4.62 -2.44 -12.29
C VAL A 135 -3.72 -3.62 -11.98
N TYR A 136 -4.23 -4.54 -11.15
CA TYR A 136 -3.56 -5.81 -10.87
C TYR A 136 -4.60 -6.90 -10.63
N THR A 137 -4.15 -8.14 -10.70
CA THR A 137 -4.96 -9.31 -10.35
C THR A 137 -4.38 -9.94 -9.10
N ASP A 138 -5.22 -10.16 -8.10
CA ASP A 138 -4.83 -10.79 -6.84
C ASP A 138 -4.73 -12.33 -6.97
N GLY A 139 -4.38 -13.00 -5.86
CA GLY A 139 -4.23 -14.46 -5.83
C GLY A 139 -5.54 -15.23 -6.05
N SER A 140 -6.68 -14.54 -6.00
CA SER A 140 -8.02 -15.10 -6.23
C SER A 140 -8.55 -14.88 -7.65
N ASN A 141 -7.71 -14.33 -8.55
CA ASN A 141 -8.06 -13.92 -9.91
C ASN A 141 -9.07 -12.76 -9.98
N VAL A 142 -9.18 -11.96 -8.91
CA VAL A 142 -10.00 -10.75 -8.93
C VAL A 142 -9.14 -9.57 -9.38
N THR A 143 -9.65 -8.80 -10.33
CA THR A 143 -8.99 -7.58 -10.80
C THR A 143 -9.31 -6.43 -9.88
N GLN A 144 -8.27 -5.83 -9.31
CA GLN A 144 -8.35 -4.62 -8.51
C GLN A 144 -7.99 -3.41 -9.37
N THR A 145 -8.63 -2.28 -9.11
CA THR A 145 -8.34 -1.00 -9.76
C THR A 145 -8.21 0.10 -8.72
N ILE A 146 -7.09 0.82 -8.74
CA ILE A 146 -6.83 1.95 -7.87
C ILE A 146 -6.71 3.20 -8.73
N ASN A 147 -7.50 4.22 -8.40
CA ASN A 147 -7.43 5.51 -9.08
C ASN A 147 -6.26 6.34 -8.55
N MET A 148 -5.53 6.96 -9.47
CA MET A 148 -4.48 7.90 -9.11
C MET A 148 -5.05 9.13 -8.41
N PRO A 149 -4.38 9.66 -7.36
CA PRO A 149 -4.73 10.95 -6.80
C PRO A 149 -4.57 12.05 -7.85
N SER A 150 -5.41 13.07 -7.77
CA SER A 150 -5.34 14.22 -8.67
C SER A 150 -4.07 15.03 -8.39
N SER A 151 -3.36 15.42 -9.45
CA SER A 151 -2.26 16.39 -9.36
C SER A 151 -2.00 17.08 -10.69
N ILE A 152 -1.62 18.35 -10.64
CA ILE A 152 -1.52 19.22 -11.82
C ILE A 152 -0.14 19.87 -11.97
N ASN A 153 0.11 20.42 -13.17
CA ASN A 153 1.30 21.19 -13.52
C ASN A 153 2.62 20.41 -13.36
N GLY A 154 2.64 19.13 -13.76
CA GLY A 154 3.80 18.26 -13.55
C GLY A 154 3.93 17.84 -12.09
N GLY A 155 2.79 17.65 -11.43
CA GLY A 155 2.75 17.27 -10.03
C GLY A 155 3.30 15.88 -9.78
N ALA A 156 3.30 15.48 -8.52
CA ALA A 156 3.83 14.20 -8.11
C ALA A 156 2.94 13.53 -7.07
N ALA A 157 3.06 12.21 -6.96
CA ALA A 157 2.35 11.42 -6.00
C ALA A 157 3.22 10.29 -5.47
N PHE A 158 2.95 9.90 -4.23
CA PHE A 158 3.26 8.55 -3.78
C PHE A 158 1.99 7.73 -3.87
N VAL A 159 2.12 6.55 -4.47
CA VAL A 159 1.05 5.58 -4.51
C VAL A 159 1.57 4.25 -4.02
N GLY A 160 1.04 3.82 -2.88
CA GLY A 160 1.27 2.49 -2.33
C GLY A 160 -0.04 1.82 -1.97
N PHE A 161 -0.05 0.50 -1.97
CA PHE A 161 -1.16 -0.29 -1.46
C PHE A 161 -0.69 -1.61 -0.87
N ILE A 162 -1.50 -2.16 0.01
CA ILE A 162 -1.33 -3.48 0.60
C ILE A 162 -2.62 -4.27 0.42
N ASP A 163 -2.53 -5.41 -0.22
CA ASP A 163 -3.61 -6.38 -0.36
C ASP A 163 -3.24 -7.66 0.40
N TYR A 164 -3.47 -7.61 1.71
CA TYR A 164 -2.95 -8.58 2.68
C TYR A 164 -3.25 -10.04 2.29
N GLY A 165 -2.22 -10.88 2.39
CA GLY A 165 -2.35 -12.30 2.06
C GLY A 165 -2.36 -12.62 0.57
N GLN A 166 -2.60 -11.65 -0.31
CA GLN A 166 -2.76 -11.90 -1.75
C GLN A 166 -1.44 -12.25 -2.44
N LEU A 167 -1.56 -12.88 -3.61
CA LEU A 167 -0.44 -13.31 -4.45
C LEU A 167 -0.41 -12.51 -5.75
N ILE A 168 -0.02 -11.25 -5.65
CA ILE A 168 0.04 -10.34 -6.81
C ILE A 168 1.29 -10.67 -7.61
N SER A 169 1.10 -11.08 -8.87
CA SER A 169 2.20 -11.42 -9.80
C SER A 169 2.56 -10.26 -10.72
N SER A 170 1.65 -9.32 -10.95
CA SER A 170 1.91 -8.14 -11.77
C SER A 170 1.06 -6.95 -11.38
N VAL A 171 1.62 -5.75 -11.49
CA VAL A 171 0.93 -4.48 -11.34
C VAL A 171 1.15 -3.66 -12.61
N THR A 172 0.07 -3.18 -13.21
CA THR A 172 0.11 -2.33 -14.41
C THR A 172 -0.39 -0.94 -14.06
N PHE A 173 0.39 0.06 -14.38
CA PHE A 173 -0.03 1.45 -14.37
C PHE A 173 -0.39 1.89 -15.78
N ASN A 174 -1.54 2.53 -15.94
CA ASN A 174 -1.97 3.13 -17.20
C ASN A 174 -1.76 4.66 -17.15
N ALA A 175 -0.75 5.13 -17.88
CA ALA A 175 -0.43 6.55 -18.03
C ALA A 175 -1.36 7.29 -18.99
N THR A 176 -2.19 6.54 -19.74
CA THR A 176 -3.07 7.08 -20.77
C THR A 176 -2.26 7.85 -21.83
N ASN A 177 -2.42 9.18 -21.92
CA ASN A 177 -1.68 10.05 -22.83
C ASN A 177 -0.74 11.02 -22.08
N ASP A 178 -0.42 10.73 -20.81
CA ASP A 178 0.44 11.58 -19.99
C ASP A 178 1.90 11.16 -20.06
N ILE A 179 2.80 12.07 -19.67
CA ILE A 179 4.23 11.83 -19.59
C ILE A 179 4.63 11.75 -18.12
N LEU A 180 5.05 10.57 -17.69
CA LEU A 180 5.31 10.29 -16.28
C LEU A 180 6.70 9.71 -16.06
N ALA A 181 7.26 10.00 -14.90
CA ALA A 181 8.40 9.28 -14.36
C ALA A 181 7.98 8.49 -13.12
N PHE A 182 8.48 7.26 -13.02
CA PHE A 182 8.33 6.38 -11.87
C PHE A 182 9.70 6.18 -11.23
N ASP A 183 9.75 6.23 -9.92
CA ASP A 183 10.99 6.06 -9.18
C ASP A 183 10.74 5.49 -7.78
N ASP A 184 11.80 5.00 -7.14
CA ASP A 184 11.77 4.53 -5.75
C ASP A 184 10.65 3.49 -5.52
N LEU A 185 10.58 2.52 -6.43
CA LEU A 185 9.63 1.41 -6.40
C LEU A 185 9.87 0.56 -5.16
N ARG A 186 8.81 0.19 -4.47
CA ARG A 186 8.79 -0.61 -3.24
C ARG A 186 7.89 -1.80 -3.41
N PHE A 187 8.38 -3.02 -3.19
CA PHE A 187 7.57 -4.22 -3.36
C PHE A 187 8.01 -5.38 -2.47
N GLY A 188 7.06 -6.22 -2.07
CA GLY A 188 7.35 -7.43 -1.31
C GLY A 188 6.15 -7.94 -0.52
N ARG A 189 6.46 -8.66 0.57
CA ARG A 189 5.46 -9.10 1.54
C ARG A 189 5.44 -8.15 2.73
N SER A 190 4.26 -7.69 3.11
CA SER A 190 4.04 -6.84 4.27
C SER A 190 4.37 -7.59 5.55
N ALA A 191 5.19 -6.98 6.41
CA ALA A 191 5.60 -7.60 7.67
C ALA A 191 4.42 -7.79 8.65
N ASN A 192 3.43 -6.89 8.58
CA ASN A 192 2.29 -6.84 9.49
C ASN A 192 1.00 -7.39 8.87
N ASP A 193 1.09 -8.36 7.96
CA ASP A 193 -0.07 -9.02 7.38
C ASP A 193 -0.98 -9.62 8.47
N PRO A 194 -2.18 -9.06 8.74
CA PRO A 194 -3.06 -9.52 9.81
C PRO A 194 -3.66 -10.91 9.53
N SER A 195 -3.52 -11.42 8.30
CA SER A 195 -3.89 -12.78 7.90
C SER A 195 -2.73 -13.77 8.00
N ASN A 196 -1.49 -13.29 8.21
CA ASN A 196 -0.35 -14.16 8.41
C ASN A 196 -0.50 -14.87 9.77
N PRO A 197 -0.55 -16.21 9.82
CA PRO A 197 -0.66 -16.96 11.07
C PRO A 197 0.55 -16.75 12.00
N ASN A 198 1.65 -16.19 11.48
CA ASN A 198 2.85 -15.82 12.23
C ASN A 198 2.90 -14.32 12.57
N SER A 199 1.97 -13.49 12.06
CA SER A 199 1.80 -12.15 12.62
C SER A 199 1.23 -12.38 14.01
N VAL A 200 2.02 -12.10 15.05
CA VAL A 200 1.55 -12.21 16.43
C VAL A 200 0.74 -10.94 16.66
N PRO A 201 -0.60 -10.98 16.69
CA PRO A 201 -1.35 -9.82 17.14
C PRO A 201 -0.90 -9.60 18.58
N GLU A 202 -0.56 -8.36 18.95
CA GLU A 202 -0.24 -8.06 20.35
C GLU A 202 -1.30 -8.70 21.23
N PRO A 203 -0.93 -9.53 22.23
CA PRO A 203 -1.90 -10.37 22.89
C PRO A 203 -2.98 -9.51 23.52
N THR A 204 -4.19 -9.55 22.96
CA THR A 204 -5.39 -8.93 23.55
C THR A 204 -5.63 -9.47 24.96
N ILE A 205 -4.98 -10.59 25.30
CA ILE A 205 -4.79 -11.15 26.63
C ILE A 205 -4.25 -10.12 27.63
N ILE A 206 -3.32 -9.22 27.28
CA ILE A 206 -2.81 -8.20 28.21
C ILE A 206 -3.91 -7.19 28.56
N ALA A 207 -4.67 -6.74 27.55
CA ALA A 207 -5.80 -5.84 27.75
C ALA A 207 -6.93 -6.54 28.54
N LEU A 208 -7.28 -7.78 28.19
CA LEU A 208 -8.30 -8.57 28.91
C LEU A 208 -7.87 -8.94 30.34
N LEU A 209 -6.59 -9.26 30.55
CA LEU A 209 -6.03 -9.52 31.87
C LEU A 209 -6.03 -8.25 32.71
N GLY A 210 -5.64 -7.11 32.13
CA GLY A 210 -5.70 -5.81 32.78
C GLY A 210 -7.12 -5.43 33.18
N LEU A 211 -8.09 -5.59 32.27
CA LEU A 211 -9.51 -5.34 32.54
C LEU A 211 -10.09 -6.34 33.57
N GLY A 212 -9.69 -7.61 33.51
CA GLY A 212 -10.08 -8.63 34.47
C GLY A 212 -9.58 -8.33 35.88
N LEU A 213 -8.31 -7.92 36.02
CA LEU A 213 -7.70 -7.52 37.29
C LEU A 213 -8.33 -6.23 37.85
N ALA A 214 -8.60 -5.24 36.98
CA ALA A 214 -9.30 -4.02 37.37
C ALA A 214 -10.73 -4.32 37.86
N GLY A 215 -11.44 -5.21 37.16
CA GLY A 215 -12.78 -5.68 37.57
C GLY A 215 -12.79 -6.36 38.93
N ILE A 216 -11.80 -7.23 39.22
CA ILE A 216 -11.62 -7.87 40.53
C ILE A 216 -11.32 -6.84 41.62
N GLY A 217 -10.48 -5.84 41.32
CA GLY A 217 -10.15 -4.75 42.24
C GLY A 217 -11.36 -3.91 42.63
N VAL A 218 -12.21 -3.56 41.67
CA VAL A 218 -13.47 -2.81 41.91
C VAL A 218 -14.48 -3.66 42.68
N ALA A 219 -14.61 -4.95 42.36
CA ALA A 219 -15.52 -5.86 43.04
C ALA A 219 -15.17 -6.07 44.52
N ARG A 220 -13.88 -6.04 44.89
CA ARG A 220 -13.43 -6.12 46.29
C ARG A 220 -13.78 -4.87 47.11
N ARG A 221 -13.78 -3.68 46.49
CA ARG A 221 -14.13 -2.42 47.20
C ARG A 221 -15.62 -2.31 47.51
N LYS A 222 -16.49 -2.98 46.76
CA LYS A 222 -17.95 -2.99 47.01
C LYS A 222 -18.42 -3.96 48.10
N LYS A 223 -17.54 -4.81 48.63
CA LYS A 223 -17.86 -5.76 49.72
C LYS A 223 -17.44 -5.29 51.13
N VAL A 224 -16.84 -4.11 51.24
CA VAL A 224 -16.32 -3.56 52.52
C VAL A 224 -17.20 -2.38 53.03
N VAL A 225 -18.45 -2.29 52.58
CA VAL A 225 -19.47 -1.39 53.15
C VAL A 225 -20.66 -2.22 53.57
#